data_AF-A0A8H7QEU5-F1
#
_entry.id   AF-A0A8H7QEU5-F1
#
_cell.length_a   1.000
_cell.length_b   1.000
_cell.length_c   1.000
_cell.angle_alpha   90.00
_cell.angle_beta   90.00
_cell.angle_gamma   90.00
#
_symmetry.space_group_name_H-M   'P 1'
#
loop_
_entity.id
_entity.type
_entity.pdbx_description
1 polymer ?
#
loop_
_entity_poly.entity_id
_entity_poly.type
_entity_poly.pdbx_seq_one_letter_code
_entity_poly.pdbx_strand_id
1 'polypeptide(L)'
;MDLIKTPSNHGWQVKFLMRFRDVLLVLDAEDKMMVEKVLKENMGTTWDKKMKYGLNSIWKQVKRRVREPCSLFTQLKTLFLTFGPMKCSVTGSALFYHVAWNQVANILHSVNLGHIYDPPDVVLYMKMGIDKYGLQKYDCLRGTNSLEGGIHGHMIKKFGSYGAGPALTDNPLAEFNM
;
A
#
# COMPACT_ATOMS: atom_id res chain seq x y z
N MET A 1 -4.89 0.87 -9.20
CA MET A 1 -5.65 1.84 -8.39
C MET A 1 -5.01 3.19 -8.57
N ASP A 2 -5.79 4.22 -8.90
CA ASP A 2 -5.26 5.58 -9.05
C ASP A 2 -4.66 6.07 -7.73
N LEU A 3 -3.47 6.66 -7.81
CA LEU A 3 -2.85 7.32 -6.66
C LEU A 3 -3.48 8.69 -6.45
N ILE A 4 -4.16 8.88 -5.31
CA ILE A 4 -4.73 10.18 -4.92
C ILE A 4 -3.59 11.19 -4.77
N LYS A 5 -3.56 12.20 -5.64
CA LYS A 5 -2.56 13.27 -5.61
C LYS A 5 -2.89 14.24 -4.49
N THR A 6 -2.17 14.10 -3.39
CA THR A 6 -2.22 15.03 -2.25
C THR A 6 -0.90 15.80 -2.14
N PRO A 7 -0.90 17.09 -1.80
CA PRO A 7 0.31 17.88 -1.58
C PRO A 7 1.20 17.30 -0.46
N SER A 8 2.49 17.09 -0.75
CA SER A 8 3.49 16.46 0.15
C SER A 8 3.72 17.22 1.46
N ASN A 9 3.53 18.54 1.42
CA ASN A 9 3.83 19.44 2.54
C ASN A 9 2.57 19.80 3.34
N HIS A 10 1.45 19.11 3.09
CA HIS A 10 0.19 19.39 3.76
C HIS A 10 0.11 18.70 5.12
N GLY A 11 -0.19 19.46 6.18
CA GLY A 11 -0.14 18.96 7.56
C GLY A 11 -1.00 17.72 7.84
N TRP A 12 -2.11 17.55 7.11
CA TRP A 12 -2.99 16.39 7.23
C TRP A 12 -2.62 15.18 6.37
N GLN A 13 -1.66 15.31 5.44
CA GLN A 13 -1.38 14.28 4.45
C GLN A 13 -0.95 12.96 5.09
N VAL A 14 0.01 13.00 6.01
CA VAL A 14 0.53 11.81 6.68
C VAL A 14 -0.59 11.07 7.42
N LYS A 15 -1.43 11.81 8.16
CA LYS A 15 -2.55 11.23 8.90
C LYS A 15 -3.62 10.65 7.97
N PHE A 16 -3.89 11.31 6.85
CA PHE A 16 -4.78 10.81 5.81
C PHE A 16 -4.27 9.48 5.23
N LEU A 17 -3.00 9.41 4.80
CA LEU A 17 -2.41 8.20 4.22
C LEU A 17 -2.40 7.03 5.21
N MET A 18 -2.10 7.29 6.48
CA MET A 18 -2.19 6.28 7.53
C MET A 18 -3.62 5.74 7.68
N ARG A 19 -4.62 6.63 7.78
CA ARG A 19 -6.02 6.22 7.92
C ARG A 19 -6.55 5.53 6.67
N PHE A 20 -6.15 5.99 5.48
CA PHE A 20 -6.51 5.36 4.21
C PHE A 20 -6.02 3.92 4.15
N ARG A 21 -4.75 3.68 4.53
CA ARG A 21 -4.20 2.32 4.67
C ARG A 21 -5.01 1.47 5.65
N ASP A 22 -5.32 2.00 6.83
CA ASP A 22 -6.00 1.24 7.89
C ASP A 22 -7.47 0.90 7.53
N VAL A 23 -8.12 1.75 6.73
CA VAL A 23 -9.44 1.46 6.16
C VAL A 23 -9.34 0.36 5.10
N LEU A 24 -8.35 0.49 4.19
CA LEU A 24 -8.18 -0.40 3.06
C LEU A 24 -7.73 -1.82 3.49
N LEU A 25 -6.81 -1.90 4.45
CA LEU A 25 -6.15 -3.15 4.84
C LEU A 25 -6.50 -3.49 6.29
N VAL A 26 -7.39 -4.47 6.46
CA VAL A 26 -7.69 -5.07 7.75
C VAL A 26 -6.60 -6.08 8.09
N LEU A 27 -6.01 -5.91 9.27
CA LEU A 27 -5.01 -6.82 9.78
C LEU A 27 -5.68 -8.08 10.35
N ASP A 28 -5.03 -9.23 10.15
CA ASP A 28 -5.38 -10.47 10.82
C ASP A 28 -5.21 -10.31 12.35
N ALA A 29 -6.27 -10.61 13.09
CA ALA A 29 -6.33 -10.34 14.53
C ALA A 29 -5.38 -11.25 15.33
N GLU A 30 -5.22 -12.50 14.91
CA GLU A 30 -4.36 -13.48 15.56
C GLU A 30 -2.89 -13.12 15.35
N ASP A 31 -2.49 -12.87 14.09
CA ASP A 31 -1.12 -12.44 13.78
C ASP A 31 -0.78 -11.14 14.53
N LYS A 32 -1.71 -10.18 14.57
CA LYS A 32 -1.53 -8.91 15.30
C LYS A 32 -1.27 -9.16 16.78
N MET A 33 -2.09 -9.98 17.43
CA MET A 33 -1.93 -10.29 18.86
C MET A 33 -0.57 -10.92 19.15
N MET A 34 -0.13 -11.86 18.31
CA MET A 34 1.15 -12.55 18.49
C MET A 34 2.33 -11.58 18.32
N VAL A 35 2.29 -10.73 17.30
CA VAL A 35 3.33 -9.71 17.08
C VAL A 35 3.34 -8.70 18.23
N GLU A 36 2.18 -8.23 18.69
CA GLU A 36 2.07 -7.27 19.79
C GLU A 36 2.65 -7.83 21.10
N LYS A 37 2.41 -9.11 21.38
CA LYS A 37 3.03 -9.83 22.51
C LYS A 37 4.55 -9.82 22.42
N VAL A 38 5.12 -10.22 21.27
CA VAL A 38 6.58 -10.25 21.05
C VAL A 38 7.20 -8.86 21.12
N LEU A 39 6.51 -7.82 20.60
CA LEU A 39 7.01 -6.44 20.68
C LEU A 39 7.15 -5.96 22.13
N LYS A 40 6.19 -6.35 22.98
CA LYS A 40 6.19 -6.00 24.41
C LYS A 40 7.24 -6.78 25.20
N GLU A 41 7.35 -8.08 24.96
CA GLU A 41 8.22 -8.99 25.73
C GLU A 41 9.70 -8.90 25.31
N ASN A 42 9.99 -8.76 24.01
CA ASN A 42 11.35 -8.90 23.50
C ASN A 42 11.99 -7.60 23.00
N MET A 43 11.18 -6.59 22.64
CA MET A 43 11.67 -5.36 22.00
C MET A 43 11.41 -4.09 22.82
N GLY A 44 10.63 -4.18 23.91
CA GLY A 44 10.26 -3.01 24.73
C GLY A 44 9.58 -1.89 23.93
N THR A 45 8.87 -2.23 22.85
CA THR A 45 8.20 -1.24 21.97
C THR A 45 6.71 -1.50 21.91
N THR A 46 5.95 -0.47 21.53
CA THR A 46 4.50 -0.58 21.33
C THR A 46 4.15 -0.82 19.86
N TRP A 47 2.96 -1.38 19.65
CA TRP A 47 2.37 -1.55 18.32
C TRP A 47 2.38 -0.24 17.52
N ASP A 48 1.89 0.85 18.11
CA ASP A 48 1.78 2.14 17.43
C ASP A 48 3.14 2.72 17.01
N LYS A 49 4.14 2.60 17.90
CA LYS A 49 5.51 3.02 17.58
C LYS A 49 6.08 2.19 16.44
N LYS A 50 5.85 0.88 16.43
CA LYS A 50 6.30 -0.02 15.36
C LYS A 50 5.56 0.23 14.04
N MET A 51 4.25 0.55 14.08
CA MET A 51 3.47 0.93 12.90
C MET A 51 3.95 2.24 12.27
N LYS A 52 4.50 3.16 13.07
CA LYS A 52 5.03 4.44 12.60
C LYS A 52 6.43 4.34 12.00
N TYR A 53 7.34 3.59 12.65
CA TYR A 53 8.76 3.58 12.29
C TYR A 53 9.28 2.25 11.73
N GLY A 54 8.50 1.17 11.78
CA GLY A 54 8.93 -0.19 11.46
C GLY A 54 7.90 -1.01 10.68
N LEU A 55 7.09 -0.34 9.86
CA LEU A 55 5.94 -0.93 9.15
C LEU A 55 6.29 -2.16 8.30
N ASN A 56 7.44 -2.14 7.61
CA ASN A 56 7.87 -3.23 6.74
C ASN A 56 8.06 -4.54 7.51
N SER A 57 8.48 -4.48 8.78
CA SER A 57 8.60 -5.68 9.63
C SER A 57 7.23 -6.26 9.95
N ILE A 58 6.26 -5.41 10.29
CA ILE A 58 4.88 -5.82 10.58
C ILE A 58 4.25 -6.45 9.34
N TRP A 59 4.46 -5.85 8.17
CA TRP A 59 3.88 -6.34 6.92
C TRP A 59 4.41 -7.70 6.46
N LYS A 60 5.58 -8.11 6.94
CA LYS A 60 6.13 -9.46 6.76
C LYS A 60 5.58 -10.46 7.76
N GLN A 61 4.98 -10.02 8.87
CA GLN A 61 4.54 -10.89 9.97
C GLN A 61 3.02 -10.95 10.13
N VAL A 62 2.29 -9.99 9.57
CA VAL A 62 0.84 -9.86 9.72
C VAL A 62 0.16 -9.90 8.36
N LYS A 63 -0.70 -10.90 8.17
CA LYS A 63 -1.60 -10.98 7.02
C LYS A 63 -2.55 -9.78 7.02
N ARG A 64 -2.91 -9.32 5.83
CA ARG A 64 -3.82 -8.20 5.60
C ARG A 64 -4.88 -8.63 4.61
N ARG A 65 -6.12 -8.18 4.77
CA ARG A 65 -7.20 -8.39 3.80
C ARG A 65 -7.92 -7.09 3.51
N VAL A 66 -8.32 -6.91 2.27
CA VAL A 66 -9.24 -5.87 1.87
C VAL A 66 -10.66 -6.26 2.32
N ARG A 67 -11.42 -5.28 2.83
CA ARG A 67 -12.80 -5.47 3.27
C ARG A 67 -13.74 -5.73 2.10
N GLU A 68 -14.89 -6.29 2.43
CA GLU A 68 -16.03 -6.45 1.51
C GLU A 68 -16.43 -5.09 0.88
N PRO A 69 -16.78 -5.07 -0.43
CA PRO A 69 -17.02 -3.85 -1.19
C PRO A 69 -17.96 -2.84 -0.53
N CYS A 70 -19.10 -3.28 0.02
CA CYS A 70 -20.10 -2.38 0.60
C CYS A 70 -19.57 -1.68 1.86
N SER A 71 -18.91 -2.45 2.72
CA SER A 71 -18.28 -1.94 3.94
C SER A 71 -17.10 -1.01 3.61
N LEU A 72 -16.29 -1.39 2.63
CA LEU A 72 -15.13 -0.60 2.19
C LEU A 72 -15.57 0.72 1.57
N PHE A 73 -16.57 0.69 0.69
CA PHE A 73 -17.11 1.88 0.03
C PHE A 73 -17.57 2.92 1.05
N THR A 74 -18.35 2.49 2.04
CA THR A 74 -18.89 3.37 3.09
C THR A 74 -17.76 4.04 3.87
N GLN A 75 -16.77 3.26 4.30
CA GLN A 75 -15.65 3.80 5.08
C GLN A 75 -14.75 4.73 4.27
N LEU A 76 -14.45 4.38 3.03
CA LEU A 76 -13.66 5.22 2.14
C LEU A 76 -14.38 6.53 1.81
N LYS A 77 -15.68 6.48 1.52
CA LYS A 77 -16.50 7.68 1.31
C LYS A 77 -16.45 8.60 2.52
N THR A 78 -16.65 8.06 3.73
CA THR A 78 -16.55 8.83 4.98
C THR A 78 -15.16 9.42 5.16
N LEU A 79 -14.11 8.64 4.92
CA LEU A 79 -12.73 9.11 5.01
C LEU A 79 -12.46 10.28 4.06
N PHE A 80 -12.85 10.15 2.79
CA PHE A 80 -12.62 11.18 1.77
C PHE A 80 -13.41 12.45 2.05
N LEU A 81 -14.66 12.35 2.49
CA LEU A 81 -15.47 13.50 2.87
C LEU A 81 -14.94 14.20 4.14
N THR A 82 -14.33 13.43 5.06
CA THR A 82 -13.74 13.99 6.28
C THR A 82 -12.42 14.70 6.00
N PHE A 83 -11.51 14.08 5.24
CA PHE A 83 -10.16 14.60 5.03
C PHE A 83 -10.04 15.54 3.83
N GLY A 84 -10.84 15.34 2.77
CA GLY A 84 -10.78 16.13 1.55
C GLY A 84 -10.87 17.64 1.77
N PRO A 85 -11.85 18.16 2.54
CA PRO A 85 -11.99 19.60 2.77
C PRO A 85 -11.07 20.15 3.87
N MET A 86 -10.29 19.31 4.56
CA MET A 86 -9.41 19.77 5.64
C MET A 86 -8.36 20.74 5.09
N LYS A 87 -8.32 21.94 5.67
CA LYS A 87 -7.39 22.99 5.26
C LYS A 87 -6.03 22.82 5.91
N CYS A 88 -4.98 23.13 5.17
CA CYS A 88 -3.64 23.29 5.69
C CYS A 88 -3.58 24.53 6.59
N SER A 89 -2.95 24.41 7.76
CA SER A 89 -2.72 25.55 8.64
C SER A 89 -1.76 26.59 8.03
N VAL A 90 -0.85 26.15 7.16
CA VAL A 90 0.15 27.02 6.52
C VAL A 90 -0.38 27.63 5.22
N THR A 91 -0.89 26.81 4.31
CA THR A 91 -1.27 27.27 2.96
C THR A 91 -2.75 27.61 2.82
N GLY A 92 -3.59 27.32 3.82
CA GLY A 92 -5.05 27.52 3.78
C GLY A 92 -5.80 26.65 2.77
N SER A 93 -5.08 25.91 1.92
CA SER A 93 -5.63 25.08 0.85
C SER A 93 -6.17 23.76 1.40
N ALA A 94 -7.20 23.21 0.75
CA ALA A 94 -7.74 21.91 1.09
C ALA A 94 -6.78 20.77 0.73
N LEU A 95 -6.90 19.63 1.43
CA LEU A 95 -6.10 18.44 1.12
C LEU A 95 -6.39 17.91 -0.28
N PHE A 96 -7.65 17.92 -0.70
CA PHE A 96 -8.07 17.47 -2.02
C PHE A 96 -8.42 18.65 -2.94
N TYR A 97 -7.66 18.78 -4.02
CA TYR A 97 -7.99 19.65 -5.16
C TYR A 97 -8.87 18.91 -6.18
N HIS A 98 -9.30 19.61 -7.23
CA HIS A 98 -10.16 19.06 -8.29
C HIS A 98 -9.67 17.72 -8.86
N VAL A 99 -8.36 17.60 -9.11
CA VAL A 99 -7.76 16.34 -9.62
C VAL A 99 -7.90 15.19 -8.62
N ALA A 100 -7.73 15.46 -7.32
CA ALA A 100 -7.84 14.44 -6.28
C ALA A 100 -9.30 13.93 -6.16
N TRP A 101 -10.30 14.80 -6.33
CA TRP A 101 -11.70 14.40 -6.31
C TRP A 101 -12.08 13.49 -7.48
N ASN A 102 -11.53 13.74 -8.67
CA ASN A 102 -11.72 12.83 -9.81
C ASN A 102 -11.12 11.44 -9.52
N GLN A 103 -9.92 11.40 -8.92
CA GLN A 103 -9.28 10.14 -8.53
C GLN A 103 -10.06 9.41 -7.43
N VAL A 104 -10.61 10.15 -6.47
CA VAL A 104 -11.50 9.61 -5.44
C VAL A 104 -12.74 8.96 -6.08
N ALA A 105 -13.35 9.61 -7.07
CA ALA A 105 -14.49 9.05 -7.80
C ALA A 105 -14.12 7.73 -8.51
N ASN A 106 -12.96 7.69 -9.18
CA ASN A 106 -12.46 6.47 -9.83
C ASN A 106 -12.20 5.34 -8.83
N ILE A 107 -11.64 5.65 -7.66
CA ILE A 107 -11.39 4.67 -6.59
C ILE A 107 -12.72 4.13 -6.08
N LEU A 108 -13.68 5.00 -5.75
CA LEU A 108 -15.00 4.58 -5.27
C LEU A 108 -15.75 3.74 -6.31
N HIS A 109 -15.63 4.09 -7.59
CA HIS A 109 -16.17 3.30 -8.69
C HIS A 109 -15.52 1.91 -8.76
N SER A 110 -14.18 1.83 -8.67
CA SER A 110 -13.45 0.56 -8.67
C SER A 110 -13.81 -0.33 -7.47
N VAL A 111 -14.07 0.27 -6.30
CA VAL A 111 -14.53 -0.45 -5.12
C VAL A 111 -15.93 -1.01 -5.34
N ASN A 112 -16.83 -0.21 -5.93
CA ASN A 112 -18.19 -0.63 -6.22
C ASN A 112 -18.25 -1.80 -7.22
N LEU A 113 -17.31 -1.86 -8.17
CA LEU A 113 -17.15 -2.98 -9.09
C LEU A 113 -16.47 -4.21 -8.45
N GLY A 114 -16.02 -4.11 -7.19
CA GLY A 114 -15.35 -5.21 -6.49
C GLY A 114 -13.91 -5.49 -6.93
N HIS A 115 -13.31 -4.64 -7.78
CA HIS A 115 -11.96 -4.87 -8.34
C HIS A 115 -10.83 -4.88 -7.31
N ILE A 116 -11.07 -4.35 -6.11
CA ILE A 116 -10.07 -4.19 -5.06
C ILE A 116 -10.26 -5.23 -3.95
N TYR A 117 -11.42 -5.89 -3.91
CA TYR A 117 -11.76 -6.87 -2.88
C TYR A 117 -10.90 -8.12 -3.00
N ASP A 118 -10.48 -8.65 -1.85
CA ASP A 118 -9.80 -9.93 -1.78
C ASP A 118 -10.82 -11.06 -1.60
N PRO A 119 -10.98 -11.96 -2.59
CA PRO A 119 -11.90 -13.10 -2.44
C PRO A 119 -11.43 -14.01 -1.29
N PRO A 120 -12.35 -14.55 -0.48
CA PRO A 120 -12.00 -15.36 0.69
C PRO A 120 -11.31 -16.67 0.31
N ASP A 121 -11.62 -17.20 -0.88
CA ASP A 121 -11.12 -18.49 -1.37
C ASP A 121 -9.74 -18.41 -2.02
N VAL A 122 -9.18 -17.20 -2.17
CA VAL A 122 -7.88 -16.99 -2.80
C VAL A 122 -6.80 -16.83 -1.72
N VAL A 123 -5.81 -17.72 -1.74
CA VAL A 123 -4.66 -17.64 -0.85
C VAL A 123 -3.69 -16.57 -1.36
N LEU A 124 -3.64 -15.43 -0.68
CA LEU A 124 -2.82 -14.28 -1.06
C LEU A 124 -1.48 -14.19 -0.31
N TYR A 125 -1.20 -15.16 0.56
CA TYR A 125 0.00 -15.17 1.39
C TYR A 125 0.68 -16.53 1.39
N MET A 126 1.99 -16.52 1.13
CA MET A 126 2.85 -17.70 1.22
C MET A 126 3.62 -17.66 2.54
N LYS A 127 3.71 -18.79 3.23
CA LYS A 127 4.53 -18.94 4.44
C LYS A 127 6.00 -19.08 4.04
N MET A 128 6.85 -18.15 4.45
CA MET A 128 8.28 -18.13 4.10
C MET A 128 9.18 -18.79 5.14
N GLY A 129 8.76 -18.82 6.41
CA GLY A 129 9.54 -19.37 7.51
C GLY A 129 9.20 -18.71 8.83
N ILE A 130 9.91 -19.09 9.90
CA ILE A 130 9.67 -18.61 11.26
C ILE A 130 10.82 -17.70 11.67
N ASP A 131 10.52 -16.59 12.33
CA ASP A 131 11.51 -15.68 12.89
C ASP A 131 12.14 -16.20 14.18
N LYS A 132 13.24 -15.58 14.62
CA LYS A 132 13.91 -15.92 15.89
C LYS A 132 13.01 -15.83 17.15
N TYR A 133 11.88 -15.14 17.04
CA TYR A 133 10.89 -14.99 18.11
C TYR A 133 9.66 -15.90 17.92
N GLY A 134 9.72 -16.89 17.02
CA GLY A 134 8.59 -17.80 16.75
C GLY A 134 7.48 -17.20 15.87
N LEU A 135 7.67 -16.00 15.31
CA LEU A 135 6.68 -15.35 14.45
C LEU A 135 6.75 -15.86 13.01
N GLN A 136 5.62 -16.26 12.43
CA GLN A 136 5.54 -16.63 11.03
C GLN A 136 5.84 -15.41 10.13
N LYS A 137 6.71 -15.62 9.13
CA LYS A 137 6.94 -14.67 8.04
C LYS A 137 6.09 -15.07 6.84
N TYR A 138 5.48 -14.08 6.23
CA TYR A 138 4.65 -14.20 5.05
C TYR A 138 5.25 -13.39 3.90
N ASP A 139 5.16 -13.94 2.70
CA ASP A 139 5.26 -13.18 1.48
C ASP A 139 3.87 -12.91 0.92
N CYS A 140 3.63 -11.69 0.44
CA CYS A 140 2.34 -11.28 -0.07
C CYS A 140 2.34 -11.41 -1.59
N LEU A 141 1.43 -12.22 -2.11
CA LEU A 141 1.25 -12.41 -3.54
C LEU A 141 0.54 -11.22 -4.21
N ARG A 142 0.10 -10.22 -3.41
CA ARG A 142 -0.48 -8.99 -3.95
C ARG A 142 0.60 -8.06 -4.48
N GLY A 143 0.37 -7.59 -5.70
CA GLY A 143 1.13 -6.50 -6.29
C GLY A 143 2.09 -6.99 -7.37
N THR A 144 3.10 -6.17 -7.59
CA THR A 144 4.05 -6.31 -8.68
C THR A 144 5.24 -7.12 -8.14
N ASN A 145 5.53 -8.28 -8.76
CA ASN A 145 6.68 -9.09 -8.35
C ASN A 145 8.00 -8.32 -8.57
N SER A 146 9.11 -8.83 -8.00
CA SER A 146 10.43 -8.20 -8.13
C SER A 146 10.87 -8.00 -9.60
N LEU A 147 10.39 -8.86 -10.50
CA LEU A 147 10.66 -8.77 -11.93
C LEU A 147 9.97 -7.53 -12.54
N GLU A 148 8.68 -7.37 -12.31
CA GLU A 148 7.88 -6.27 -12.85
C GLU A 148 8.22 -4.92 -12.17
N GLY A 149 8.45 -4.92 -10.87
CA GLY A 149 8.72 -3.70 -10.09
C GLY A 149 10.19 -3.27 -10.13
N GLY A 150 11.09 -4.22 -10.30
CA GLY A 150 12.52 -4.00 -10.45
C GLY A 150 12.91 -3.91 -11.92
N ILE A 151 13.14 -5.07 -12.54
CA ILE A 151 13.75 -5.15 -13.87
C ILE A 151 12.88 -4.47 -14.94
N HIS A 152 11.59 -4.81 -15.05
CA HIS A 152 10.72 -4.21 -16.06
C HIS A 152 10.55 -2.71 -15.85
N GLY A 153 10.37 -2.27 -14.60
CA GLY A 153 10.34 -0.84 -14.28
C GLY A 153 11.61 -0.10 -14.68
N HIS A 154 12.79 -0.69 -14.46
CA HIS A 154 14.08 -0.13 -14.90
C HIS A 154 14.22 -0.12 -16.41
N MET A 155 13.82 -1.20 -17.10
CA MET A 155 13.84 -1.28 -18.55
C MET A 155 12.92 -0.24 -19.20
N ILE A 156 11.68 -0.09 -18.71
CA ILE A 156 10.73 0.91 -19.25
C ILE A 156 11.28 2.33 -19.06
N LYS A 157 11.86 2.65 -17.90
CA LYS A 157 12.42 3.99 -17.67
C LYS A 157 13.66 4.27 -18.52
N LYS A 158 14.55 3.29 -18.68
CA LYS A 158 15.77 3.45 -19.46
C LYS A 158 15.49 3.41 -20.97
N PHE A 159 14.63 2.50 -21.43
CA PHE A 159 14.48 2.20 -22.85
C PHE A 159 13.18 2.73 -23.46
N GLY A 160 12.17 3.07 -22.65
CA GLY A 160 10.84 3.49 -23.12
C GLY A 160 10.85 4.77 -23.95
N SER A 161 11.82 5.67 -23.75
CA SER A 161 11.98 6.90 -24.53
C SER A 161 12.62 6.69 -25.90
N TYR A 162 13.29 5.56 -26.13
CA TYR A 162 14.05 5.32 -27.36
C TYR A 162 13.19 4.85 -28.53
N GLY A 163 11.93 4.47 -28.29
CA GLY A 163 11.08 3.86 -29.33
C GLY A 163 11.73 2.63 -29.96
N ALA A 164 12.52 1.89 -29.16
CA ALA A 164 13.38 0.83 -29.64
C ALA A 164 12.55 -0.35 -30.16
N GLY A 165 12.78 -0.73 -31.42
CA GLY A 165 12.34 -2.03 -31.94
C GLY A 165 13.18 -3.18 -31.37
N PRO A 166 12.75 -4.44 -31.55
CA PRO A 166 13.38 -5.61 -30.92
C PRO A 166 14.90 -5.69 -31.07
N ALA A 167 15.44 -5.32 -32.24
CA ALA A 167 16.89 -5.34 -32.51
C ALA A 167 17.68 -4.28 -31.71
N LEU A 168 17.09 -3.10 -31.50
CA LEU A 168 17.73 -2.06 -30.68
C LEU A 168 17.61 -2.38 -29.20
N THR A 169 16.66 -3.21 -28.78
CA THR A 169 16.51 -3.65 -27.39
C THR A 169 17.58 -4.67 -26.97
N ASP A 170 18.14 -5.42 -27.92
CA ASP A 170 19.13 -6.48 -27.65
C ASP A 170 20.46 -5.94 -27.08
N ASN A 171 21.02 -4.90 -27.70
CA ASN A 171 22.27 -4.26 -27.23
C ASN A 171 22.16 -3.68 -25.79
N PRO A 172 21.15 -2.86 -25.45
CA PRO A 172 20.97 -2.34 -24.10
C PRO A 172 20.64 -3.42 -23.06
N LEU A 173 20.01 -4.53 -23.45
CA LEU A 173 19.79 -5.68 -22.56
C LEU A 173 21.09 -6.43 -22.28
N ALA A 174 21.94 -6.60 -23.29
CA ALA A 174 23.26 -7.20 -23.13
C ALA A 174 24.17 -6.35 -22.21
N GLU A 175 24.02 -5.02 -22.22
CA GLU A 175 24.73 -4.09 -21.33
C GLU A 175 24.02 -3.86 -19.98
N PHE A 176 22.85 -4.46 -19.76
CA PHE A 176 22.05 -4.26 -18.55
C PHE A 176 22.65 -5.01 -17.35
N ASN A 177 23.66 -4.41 -16.73
CA ASN A 177 24.13 -4.82 -15.41
C ASN A 177 23.34 -4.11 -14.31
N MET A 178 22.88 -4.89 -13.31
CA MET A 178 22.16 -4.40 -12.13
C MET A 178 23.10 -3.74 -11.11
#